data_AF-A0A238J7F4-F1
#
_entry.id   AF-A0A238J7F4-F1
#
_cell.length_a   1.000
_cell.length_b   1.000
_cell.length_c   1.000
_cell.angle_alpha   90.00
_cell.angle_beta   90.00
_cell.angle_gamma   90.00
#
_symmetry.space_group_name_H-M   'P 1'
#
loop_
_entity.id
_entity.type
_entity.pdbx_description
1 polymer ?
#
loop_
_entity_poly.entity_id
_entity_poly.type
_entity_poly.pdbx_seq_one_letter_code
_entity_poly.pdbx_strand_id
1 'polypeptide(L)'
;MSSFRFGEFILAPDERKLTRGGLELPLGARAFDMLCFLVANRHRVLTKAEILDAIWPEIAVEESNLTVQVSALRKALGPKSLSTIPGRGYQFVLHVDEGTSAPAPHADKGDPTAPKILVLPFSNTSNDADQEYFSDGVTEDIITDLSKVAALSVVARNTAFTFKGRAVDVAQTARDMNLTHVVEGSVRKSGNRIRINAQLVDGATGHPVWAERFDRDLTDIFDLQDQITEAIVAALKVRLVPSERMAIKSRPTDNAAAYELYLQARYHHLRFDRQNYAIAGRLAQKALEIDSDYDLAWALLAISQTGLFGLSASTEHGLQAAERALSLNPDLTEALAAKAFVLAGLGRFDEAFELHARSFDLDPESYDVRFHYGRTCFQTGRYADAIVHWERAAELSEADLAATSHIAMCYRATGQHEKVLDTARRTLARAERLLSENTSDSYALITGVSALAKLGEAERAKQWSVRAKAVDPDDPSIDYNIACAMALLGQTEAALDTLEACLLRVDAVTFSVWIKQDTDLDPLRGEPRFQRLVRELDARAAAAKT
;
A
#
# COMPACT_ATOMS: atom_id res chain seq x y z
N MET A 1 -20.05 13.50 3.86
CA MET A 1 -20.75 12.41 3.15
C MET A 1 -22.07 12.13 3.88
N SER A 2 -23.14 11.93 3.11
CA SER A 2 -24.41 11.24 3.42
C SER A 2 -25.23 11.60 4.67
N SER A 3 -26.39 12.23 4.44
CA SER A 3 -27.55 12.15 5.33
C SER A 3 -28.03 10.69 5.44
N PHE A 4 -28.30 10.21 6.64
CA PHE A 4 -28.88 8.88 6.85
C PHE A 4 -30.40 8.93 6.76
N ARG A 5 -30.99 8.04 5.96
CA ARG A 5 -32.44 7.87 5.90
C ARG A 5 -32.84 6.58 6.60
N PHE A 6 -33.83 6.65 7.48
CA PHE A 6 -34.42 5.46 8.10
C PHE A 6 -35.93 5.67 8.26
N GLY A 7 -36.71 5.00 7.41
CA GLY A 7 -38.15 5.21 7.31
C GLY A 7 -38.52 6.64 6.87
N GLU A 8 -39.26 7.36 7.72
CA GLU A 8 -39.67 8.75 7.49
C GLU A 8 -38.63 9.78 7.95
N PHE A 9 -37.55 9.33 8.60
CA PHE A 9 -36.55 10.19 9.20
C PHE A 9 -35.36 10.39 8.27
N ILE A 10 -34.86 11.63 8.24
CA ILE A 10 -33.60 11.99 7.59
C ILE A 10 -32.73 12.67 8.66
N LEU A 11 -31.61 12.03 8.98
CA LEU A 11 -30.57 12.56 9.84
C LEU A 11 -29.49 13.19 8.96
N ALA A 12 -29.27 14.49 9.10
CA ALA A 12 -28.20 15.24 8.45
C ALA A 12 -27.15 15.64 9.50
N PRO A 13 -26.08 14.84 9.70
CA PRO A 13 -25.07 15.11 10.73
C PRO A 13 -24.40 16.48 10.57
N ASP A 14 -24.08 16.85 9.33
CA ASP A 14 -23.37 18.10 8.98
C ASP A 14 -24.20 19.35 9.31
N GLU A 15 -25.52 19.28 9.08
CA GLU A 15 -26.45 20.36 9.39
C GLU A 15 -26.93 20.35 10.84
N ARG A 16 -26.57 19.32 11.62
CA ARG A 16 -27.14 19.00 12.94
C ARG A 16 -28.67 18.96 12.96
N LYS A 17 -29.28 18.43 11.90
CA LYS A 17 -30.73 18.34 11.75
C LYS A 17 -31.22 16.91 11.70
N LEU A 18 -32.32 16.68 12.39
CA LEU A 18 -33.14 15.48 12.24
C LEU A 18 -34.49 15.94 11.69
N THR A 19 -34.90 15.44 10.53
CA THR A 19 -36.21 15.77 9.95
C THR A 19 -37.08 14.53 9.84
N ARG A 20 -38.41 14.72 9.92
CA ARG A 20 -39.41 13.69 9.66
C ARG A 20 -40.45 14.24 8.70
N GLY A 21 -40.59 13.64 7.52
CA GLY A 21 -41.51 14.14 6.49
C GLY A 21 -41.25 15.60 6.08
N GLY A 22 -39.99 16.05 6.14
CA GLY A 22 -39.58 17.43 5.81
C GLY A 22 -39.69 18.45 6.95
N LEU A 23 -40.23 18.07 8.12
CA LEU A 23 -40.27 18.92 9.31
C LEU A 23 -39.11 18.61 10.26
N GLU A 24 -38.44 19.65 10.76
CA GLU A 24 -37.34 19.50 11.72
C GLU A 24 -37.86 19.06 13.09
N LEU A 25 -37.23 18.03 13.65
CA LEU A 25 -37.52 17.52 14.98
C LEU A 25 -36.50 18.10 15.98
N PRO A 26 -36.98 18.77 17.05
CA PRO A 26 -36.07 19.32 18.05
C PRO A 26 -35.43 18.19 18.85
N LEU A 27 -34.09 18.11 18.77
CA LEU A 27 -33.30 17.15 19.54
C LEU A 27 -32.18 17.89 20.26
N GLY A 28 -32.00 17.63 21.56
CA GLY A 28 -30.92 18.23 22.34
C GLY A 28 -29.55 17.80 21.79
N ALA A 29 -28.53 18.67 21.91
CA ALA A 29 -27.22 18.46 21.29
C ALA A 29 -26.61 17.08 21.61
N ARG A 30 -26.68 16.63 22.88
CA ARG A 30 -26.17 15.33 23.32
C ARG A 30 -26.98 14.14 22.79
N ALA A 31 -28.30 14.27 22.72
CA ALA A 31 -29.13 13.25 22.08
C ALA A 31 -28.82 13.15 20.59
N PHE A 32 -28.57 14.28 19.92
CA PHE A 32 -28.19 14.31 18.52
C PHE A 32 -26.85 13.61 18.27
N ASP A 33 -25.83 13.94 19.06
CA ASP A 33 -24.51 13.31 18.94
C ASP A 33 -24.61 11.80 19.20
N MET A 34 -25.39 11.40 20.21
CA MET A 34 -25.66 9.98 20.51
C MET A 34 -26.37 9.27 19.36
N LEU A 35 -27.32 9.93 18.69
CA LEU A 35 -28.01 9.37 17.52
C LEU A 35 -27.04 9.12 16.36
N CYS A 36 -26.19 10.10 16.06
CA CYS A 36 -25.16 9.95 15.02
C CYS A 36 -24.24 8.76 15.31
N PHE A 37 -23.77 8.64 16.56
CA PHE A 37 -22.90 7.54 16.97
C PHE A 37 -23.57 6.16 16.84
N LEU A 38 -24.84 6.06 17.26
CA LEU A 38 -25.62 4.83 17.18
C LEU A 38 -25.93 4.41 15.74
N VAL A 39 -26.22 5.37 14.85
CA VAL A 39 -26.50 5.12 13.43
C VAL A 39 -25.22 4.71 12.67
N ALA A 40 -24.09 5.36 12.95
CA ALA A 40 -22.80 5.01 12.36
C ALA A 40 -22.38 3.57 12.73
N ASN A 41 -22.66 3.13 13.96
CA ASN A 41 -22.33 1.80 14.48
C ASN A 41 -23.52 0.81 14.44
N ARG A 42 -24.54 1.05 13.60
CA ARG A 42 -25.80 0.27 13.58
C ARG A 42 -25.64 -1.26 13.44
N HIS A 43 -24.53 -1.72 12.88
CA HIS A 43 -24.25 -3.13 12.64
C HIS A 43 -23.80 -3.91 13.90
N ARG A 44 -23.51 -3.24 15.01
CA ARG A 44 -23.04 -3.87 16.25
C ARG A 44 -23.74 -3.34 17.50
N VAL A 45 -23.55 -4.06 18.60
CA VAL A 45 -24.00 -3.63 19.94
C VAL A 45 -22.92 -2.71 20.52
N LEU A 46 -23.33 -1.52 20.95
CA LEU A 46 -22.47 -0.56 21.63
C LEU A 46 -22.63 -0.68 23.14
N THR A 47 -21.52 -0.83 23.85
CA THR A 47 -21.49 -0.84 25.30
C THR A 47 -21.80 0.53 25.89
N LYS A 48 -22.24 0.56 27.15
CA LYS A 48 -22.50 1.83 27.84
C LYS A 48 -21.25 2.70 27.95
N ALA A 49 -20.10 2.08 28.23
CA ALA A 49 -18.81 2.76 28.31
C ALA A 49 -18.43 3.40 26.98
N GLU A 50 -18.52 2.64 25.87
CA GLU A 50 -18.25 3.18 24.52
C GLU A 50 -19.13 4.37 24.17
N ILE A 51 -20.43 4.34 24.52
CA ILE A 51 -21.33 5.46 24.25
C ILE A 51 -20.99 6.66 25.15
N LEU A 52 -20.66 6.42 26.43
CA LEU A 52 -20.29 7.50 27.35
C LEU A 52 -19.00 8.18 26.92
N ASP A 53 -17.96 7.41 26.57
CA ASP A 53 -16.67 7.94 26.12
C ASP A 53 -16.79 8.69 24.80
N ALA A 54 -17.62 8.19 23.87
CA ALA A 54 -17.83 8.85 22.58
C ALA A 54 -18.57 10.19 22.70
N ILE A 55 -19.55 10.30 23.61
CA ILE A 55 -20.40 11.49 23.71
C ILE A 55 -19.89 12.48 24.77
N TRP A 56 -19.21 12.02 25.81
CA TRP A 56 -18.66 12.84 26.90
C TRP A 56 -17.17 12.54 27.14
N PRO A 57 -16.29 12.84 26.18
CA PRO A 57 -14.86 12.66 26.39
C PRO A 57 -14.41 13.51 27.58
N GLU A 58 -13.65 12.90 28.49
CA GLU A 58 -13.01 13.54 29.67
C GLU A 58 -13.98 14.08 30.74
N ILE A 59 -15.26 13.74 30.68
CA ILE A 59 -16.24 14.13 31.71
C ILE A 59 -16.81 12.87 32.36
N ALA A 60 -16.59 12.71 33.67
CA ALA A 60 -17.25 11.66 34.44
C ALA A 60 -18.75 11.97 34.54
N VAL A 61 -19.56 11.23 33.78
CA VAL A 61 -21.04 11.33 33.79
C VAL A 61 -21.65 10.05 34.34
N GLU A 62 -22.67 10.21 35.17
CA GLU A 62 -23.46 9.10 35.66
C GLU A 62 -24.24 8.39 34.53
N GLU A 63 -24.42 7.07 34.64
CA GLU A 63 -25.22 6.27 33.69
C GLU A 63 -26.69 6.76 33.56
N SER A 64 -27.18 7.50 34.56
CA SER A 64 -28.49 8.16 34.54
C SER A 64 -28.64 9.09 33.31
N ASN A 65 -27.56 9.77 32.90
CA ASN A 65 -27.56 10.64 31.72
C ASN A 65 -27.73 9.88 30.40
N LEU A 66 -27.13 8.70 30.28
CA LEU A 66 -27.29 7.83 29.11
C LEU A 66 -28.77 7.42 28.97
N THR A 67 -29.42 7.10 30.08
CA THR A 67 -30.84 6.72 30.11
C THR A 67 -31.75 7.87 29.67
N VAL A 68 -31.41 9.11 30.04
CA VAL A 68 -32.14 10.32 29.60
C VAL A 68 -32.03 10.52 28.10
N GLN A 69 -30.82 10.41 27.52
CA GLN A 69 -30.63 10.57 26.08
C GLN A 69 -31.31 9.45 25.27
N VAL A 70 -31.23 8.19 25.74
CA VAL A 70 -31.97 7.07 25.14
C VAL A 70 -33.49 7.33 25.15
N SER A 71 -34.01 7.88 26.25
CA SER A 71 -35.43 8.22 26.37
C SER A 71 -35.83 9.34 25.40
N ALA A 72 -34.98 10.36 25.23
CA ALA A 72 -35.18 11.43 24.25
C ALA A 72 -35.19 10.88 22.81
N LEU A 73 -34.28 9.96 22.49
CA LEU A 73 -34.23 9.30 21.18
C LEU A 73 -35.45 8.42 20.90
N ARG A 74 -35.91 7.64 21.89
CA ARG A 74 -37.14 6.84 21.76
C ARG A 74 -38.38 7.71 21.63
N LYS A 75 -38.41 8.88 22.27
CA LYS A 75 -39.50 9.86 22.12
C LYS A 75 -39.53 10.46 20.72
N ALA A 76 -38.36 10.77 20.14
CA ALA A 76 -38.24 11.37 18.82
C ALA A 76 -38.47 10.35 17.67
N LEU A 77 -37.88 9.16 17.78
CA LEU A 77 -37.83 8.16 16.71
C LEU A 77 -38.81 7.00 16.87
N GLY A 78 -39.48 6.92 18.02
CA GLY A 78 -40.36 5.82 18.41
C GLY A 78 -39.69 4.80 19.33
N PRO A 79 -40.47 4.03 20.11
CA PRO A 79 -39.95 3.17 21.17
C PRO A 79 -39.10 2.00 20.65
N LYS A 80 -39.30 1.60 19.39
CA LYS A 80 -38.55 0.53 18.72
C LYS A 80 -37.29 1.01 18.00
N SER A 81 -36.87 2.27 18.17
CA SER A 81 -35.69 2.80 17.47
C SER A 81 -34.36 2.20 17.96
N LEU A 82 -34.31 1.83 19.24
CA LEU A 82 -33.13 1.31 19.92
C LEU A 82 -33.48 0.02 20.69
N SER A 83 -32.73 -1.04 20.47
CA SER A 83 -32.77 -2.25 21.29
C SER A 83 -31.83 -2.11 22.49
N THR A 84 -32.30 -2.50 23.67
CA THR A 84 -31.49 -2.57 24.89
C THR A 84 -31.16 -4.03 25.14
N ILE A 85 -29.86 -4.35 25.21
CA ILE A 85 -29.37 -5.70 25.49
C ILE A 85 -28.88 -5.71 26.95
N PRO A 86 -29.58 -6.40 27.86
CA PRO A 86 -29.25 -6.41 29.29
C PRO A 86 -27.79 -6.79 29.53
N GLY A 87 -27.10 -5.99 30.35
CA GLY A 87 -25.69 -6.20 30.69
C GLY A 87 -24.67 -5.90 29.56
N ARG A 88 -25.12 -5.60 28.33
CA ARG A 88 -24.22 -5.35 27.19
C ARG A 88 -24.29 -3.93 26.66
N GLY A 89 -25.47 -3.35 26.48
CA GLY A 89 -25.60 -1.96 26.00
C GLY A 89 -26.78 -1.74 25.05
N TYR A 90 -26.58 -0.92 24.02
CA TYR A 90 -27.63 -0.49 23.09
C TYR A 90 -27.26 -0.74 21.63
N GLN A 91 -28.27 -1.00 20.79
CA GLN A 91 -28.10 -1.14 19.34
C GLN A 91 -29.18 -0.34 18.60
N PHE A 92 -28.79 0.34 17.53
CA PHE A 92 -29.73 0.99 16.61
C PHE A 92 -30.37 -0.05 15.71
N VAL A 93 -31.70 -0.08 15.63
CA VAL A 93 -32.44 -1.18 15.00
C VAL A 93 -33.38 -0.75 13.87
N LEU A 94 -33.47 0.55 13.58
CA LEU A 94 -34.20 0.99 12.37
C LEU A 94 -33.38 0.65 11.14
N HIS A 95 -34.04 0.15 10.10
CA HIS A 95 -33.41 -0.07 8.81
C HIS A 95 -32.98 1.28 8.23
N VAL A 96 -31.69 1.42 7.94
CA VAL A 96 -31.11 2.61 7.33
C VAL A 96 -31.02 2.32 5.85
N ASP A 97 -31.81 3.05 5.04
CA ASP A 97 -31.75 2.96 3.59
C ASP A 97 -30.41 3.53 3.16
N GLU A 98 -29.50 2.66 2.74
CA GLU A 98 -28.32 3.04 1.98
C GLU A 98 -28.83 3.45 0.59
N GLY A 99 -29.18 4.74 0.45
CA GLY A 99 -29.15 5.34 -0.88
C GLY A 99 -27.79 5.03 -1.46
N THR A 100 -27.76 4.30 -2.58
CA THR A 100 -26.56 3.80 -3.25
C THR A 100 -25.59 4.96 -3.46
N SER A 101 -24.72 5.21 -2.48
CA SER A 101 -23.52 5.97 -2.70
C SER A 101 -22.56 4.95 -3.27
N ALA A 102 -22.29 5.08 -4.57
CA ALA A 102 -20.94 4.87 -5.06
C ALA A 102 -19.93 5.38 -4.01
N PRO A 103 -18.74 4.77 -3.88
CA PRO A 103 -17.69 5.30 -3.02
C PRO A 103 -17.67 6.81 -3.21
N ALA A 104 -17.72 7.56 -2.10
CA ALA A 104 -17.77 9.02 -2.18
C ALA A 104 -16.81 9.43 -3.29
N PRO A 105 -17.27 10.12 -4.34
CA PRO A 105 -16.33 10.74 -5.23
C PRO A 105 -15.45 11.54 -4.30
N HIS A 106 -14.14 11.24 -4.30
CA HIS A 106 -13.13 12.11 -3.71
C HIS A 106 -13.65 13.51 -3.92
N ALA A 107 -13.86 14.26 -2.82
CA ALA A 107 -14.37 15.62 -2.86
C ALA A 107 -13.80 16.25 -4.12
N ASP A 108 -14.67 16.74 -5.01
CA ASP A 108 -14.27 17.38 -6.24
C ASP A 108 -12.99 18.16 -5.92
N LYS A 109 -11.84 17.70 -6.44
CA LYS A 109 -10.48 18.23 -6.16
C LYS A 109 -10.34 19.60 -6.84
N GLY A 110 -11.41 20.38 -6.78
CA GLY A 110 -11.79 21.50 -7.60
C GLY A 110 -12.64 22.50 -6.82
N ASP A 111 -12.82 22.37 -5.50
CA ASP A 111 -12.95 23.58 -4.68
C ASP A 111 -11.60 24.31 -4.73
N PRO A 112 -11.47 25.42 -5.49
CA PRO A 112 -10.19 26.10 -5.69
C PRO A 112 -9.67 26.73 -4.39
N THR A 113 -10.48 26.71 -3.32
CA THR A 113 -10.16 27.33 -2.03
C THR A 113 -9.67 26.35 -0.97
N ALA A 114 -9.81 25.04 -1.18
CA ALA A 114 -9.32 24.03 -0.25
C ALA A 114 -7.78 24.01 -0.24
N PRO A 115 -7.12 24.01 0.95
CA PRO A 115 -5.67 23.93 1.02
C PRO A 115 -5.14 22.68 0.31
N LYS A 116 -4.37 22.89 -0.76
CA LYS A 116 -3.63 21.82 -1.44
C LYS A 116 -2.24 21.70 -0.84
N ILE A 117 -1.89 20.50 -0.37
CA ILE A 117 -0.72 20.26 0.48
C ILE A 117 0.13 19.14 -0.11
N LEU A 118 1.44 19.37 -0.15
CA LEU A 118 2.45 18.36 -0.41
C LEU A 118 3.23 18.07 0.87
N VAL A 119 3.33 16.81 1.28
CA VAL A 119 4.22 16.40 2.37
C VAL A 119 5.47 15.80 1.75
N LEU A 120 6.59 16.51 1.78
CA LEU A 120 7.85 16.00 1.27
C LEU A 120 8.34 14.82 2.13
N PRO A 121 9.02 13.82 1.55
CA PRO A 121 9.65 12.76 2.32
C PRO A 121 10.57 13.33 3.38
N PHE A 122 10.34 12.98 4.64
CA PHE A 122 11.18 13.49 5.71
C PHE A 122 12.60 12.95 5.54
N SER A 123 13.56 13.84 5.77
CA SER A 123 14.98 13.48 5.69
C SER A 123 15.38 12.61 6.88
N ASN A 124 16.06 11.50 6.62
CA ASN A 124 16.69 10.73 7.69
C ASN A 124 17.96 11.46 8.13
N THR A 125 17.98 11.88 9.40
CA THR A 125 19.14 12.53 10.05
C THR A 125 19.70 11.68 11.18
N SER A 126 19.39 10.37 11.15
CA SER A 126 19.96 9.35 12.03
C SER A 126 21.40 9.03 11.60
N ASN A 127 22.19 8.47 12.51
CA ASN A 127 23.56 8.04 12.20
C ASN A 127 23.61 6.70 11.44
N ASP A 128 22.44 6.12 11.15
CA ASP A 128 22.25 4.81 10.57
C ASP A 128 21.36 4.97 9.32
N ALA A 129 21.97 4.76 8.15
CA ALA A 129 21.28 4.82 6.86
C ALA A 129 20.22 3.71 6.73
N ASP A 130 20.37 2.62 7.49
CA ASP A 130 19.41 1.51 7.49
C ASP A 130 18.08 1.90 8.16
N GLN A 131 17.95 3.10 8.74
CA GLN A 131 16.69 3.63 9.31
C GLN A 131 15.84 4.41 8.29
N GLU A 132 16.20 4.44 7.00
CA GLU A 132 15.44 5.19 5.99
C GLU A 132 13.97 4.76 5.94
N TYR A 133 13.72 3.45 6.05
CA TYR A 133 12.38 2.86 6.09
C TYR A 133 11.49 3.50 7.17
N PHE A 134 12.08 3.91 8.30
CA PHE A 134 11.35 4.49 9.41
C PHE A 134 10.93 5.93 9.08
N SER A 135 11.83 6.71 8.49
CA SER A 135 11.50 8.09 8.05
C SER A 135 10.45 8.09 6.93
N ASP A 136 10.51 7.11 6.03
CA ASP A 136 9.55 6.94 4.96
C ASP A 136 8.18 6.53 5.52
N GLY A 137 8.12 5.53 6.42
CA GLY A 137 6.88 5.11 7.08
C GLY A 137 6.18 6.25 7.81
N VAL A 138 6.93 7.05 8.59
CA VAL A 138 6.37 8.23 9.27
C VAL A 138 5.79 9.25 8.28
N THR A 139 6.47 9.50 7.16
CA THR A 139 5.98 10.43 6.13
C THR A 139 4.68 9.90 5.51
N GLU A 140 4.62 8.61 5.20
CA GLU A 140 3.44 7.96 4.63
C GLU A 140 2.23 8.03 5.54
N ASP A 141 2.42 7.79 6.82
CA ASP A 141 1.33 7.84 7.80
C ASP A 141 0.78 9.26 7.93
N ILE A 142 1.64 10.28 7.94
CA ILE A 142 1.21 11.69 7.92
C ILE A 142 0.39 12.00 6.66
N ILE A 143 0.83 11.53 5.49
CA ILE A 143 0.08 11.72 4.22
C ILE A 143 -1.27 11.02 4.30
N THR A 144 -1.30 9.80 4.84
CA THR A 144 -2.50 8.99 5.00
C THR A 144 -3.50 9.66 5.94
N ASP A 145 -3.04 10.14 7.08
CA ASP A 145 -3.89 10.80 8.07
C ASP A 145 -4.41 12.15 7.59
N LEU A 146 -3.58 12.96 6.94
CA LEU A 146 -4.03 14.22 6.32
C LEU A 146 -5.06 13.96 5.22
N SER A 147 -4.96 12.85 4.49
CA SER A 147 -5.91 12.47 3.44
C SER A 147 -7.30 12.09 3.99
N LYS A 148 -7.40 11.79 5.29
CA LYS A 148 -8.68 11.55 5.98
C LYS A 148 -9.43 12.84 6.28
N VAL A 149 -8.81 14.01 6.13
CA VAL A 149 -9.43 15.33 6.36
C VAL A 149 -10.07 15.83 5.07
N ALA A 150 -11.39 15.88 5.01
CA ALA A 150 -12.14 16.16 3.78
C ALA A 150 -11.90 17.58 3.23
N ALA A 151 -11.53 18.52 4.10
CA ALA A 151 -11.22 19.89 3.74
C ALA A 151 -9.82 20.09 3.13
N LEU A 152 -8.99 19.04 3.05
CA LEU A 152 -7.65 19.09 2.50
C LEU A 152 -7.57 18.41 1.13
N SER A 153 -6.79 19.00 0.22
CA SER A 153 -6.36 18.32 -1.00
C SER A 153 -4.91 17.88 -0.83
N VAL A 154 -4.70 16.62 -0.44
CA VAL A 154 -3.34 16.10 -0.21
C VAL A 154 -2.78 15.53 -1.51
N VAL A 155 -1.54 15.92 -1.84
CA VAL A 155 -0.78 15.31 -2.94
C VAL A 155 -0.52 13.85 -2.57
N ALA A 156 -0.84 12.96 -3.51
CA ALA A 156 -0.66 11.52 -3.31
C ALA A 156 0.79 11.20 -2.94
N ARG A 157 0.95 10.26 -2.00
CA ARG A 157 2.25 9.81 -1.47
C ARG A 157 3.30 9.65 -2.56
N ASN A 158 2.95 8.95 -3.61
CA ASN A 158 3.90 8.56 -4.62
C ASN A 158 4.42 9.74 -5.45
N THR A 159 3.58 10.74 -5.73
CA THR A 159 4.05 12.02 -6.30
C THR A 159 4.99 12.73 -5.33
N ALA A 160 4.68 12.72 -4.04
CA ALA A 160 5.53 13.33 -3.04
C ALA A 160 6.90 12.65 -2.92
N PHE A 161 6.95 11.33 -3.02
CA PHE A 161 8.19 10.55 -2.94
C PHE A 161 9.12 10.72 -4.15
N THR A 162 8.66 11.29 -5.27
CA THR A 162 9.55 11.71 -6.38
C THR A 162 10.55 12.81 -6.01
N PHE A 163 10.30 13.50 -4.90
CA PHE A 163 11.20 14.53 -4.37
C PHE A 163 12.25 13.96 -3.40
N LYS A 164 12.22 12.66 -3.07
CA LYS A 164 13.17 12.02 -2.15
C LYS A 164 14.60 12.23 -2.63
N GLY A 165 15.49 12.64 -1.71
CA GLY A 165 16.91 12.83 -1.99
C GLY A 165 17.24 14.03 -2.90
N ARG A 166 16.25 14.89 -3.22
CA ARG A 166 16.44 16.08 -4.06
C ARG A 166 16.30 17.35 -3.24
N ALA A 167 17.05 18.38 -3.64
CA ALA A 167 16.78 19.73 -3.16
C ALA A 167 15.48 20.24 -3.82
N VAL A 168 14.54 20.69 -3.01
CA VAL A 168 13.23 21.19 -3.47
C VAL A 168 13.18 22.70 -3.28
N ASP A 169 12.91 23.43 -4.36
CA ASP A 169 12.48 24.83 -4.26
C ASP A 169 10.97 24.82 -4.02
N VAL A 170 10.57 25.13 -2.78
CA VAL A 170 9.17 25.13 -2.35
C VAL A 170 8.32 26.08 -3.18
N ALA A 171 8.81 27.30 -3.46
CA ALA A 171 8.04 28.32 -4.16
C ALA A 171 7.87 27.98 -5.66
N GLN A 172 8.88 27.35 -6.27
CA GLN A 172 8.74 26.80 -7.61
C GLN A 172 7.77 25.61 -7.63
N THR A 173 7.97 24.63 -6.76
CA THR A 173 7.15 23.42 -6.69
C THR A 173 5.68 23.74 -6.42
N ALA A 174 5.42 24.70 -5.54
CA ALA A 174 4.07 25.17 -5.25
C ALA A 174 3.40 25.82 -6.46
N ARG A 175 4.13 26.58 -7.28
CA ARG A 175 3.59 27.13 -8.53
C ARG A 175 3.31 26.03 -9.55
N ASP A 176 4.26 25.11 -9.74
CA ASP A 176 4.17 24.07 -10.76
C ASP A 176 3.04 23.06 -10.46
N MET A 177 2.79 22.78 -9.17
CA MET A 177 1.79 21.81 -8.73
C MET A 177 0.50 22.46 -8.15
N ASN A 178 0.40 23.79 -8.21
CA ASN A 178 -0.70 24.59 -7.64
C ASN A 178 -0.94 24.30 -6.13
N LEU A 179 0.14 24.23 -5.35
CA LEU A 179 0.10 23.95 -3.91
C LEU A 179 -0.09 25.24 -3.13
N THR A 180 -0.89 25.15 -2.07
CA THR A 180 -1.01 26.24 -1.09
C THR A 180 0.10 26.15 -0.05
N HIS A 181 0.48 24.93 0.34
CA HIS A 181 1.47 24.69 1.39
C HIS A 181 2.30 23.44 1.09
N VAL A 182 3.50 23.41 1.67
CA VAL A 182 4.40 22.26 1.66
C VAL A 182 4.78 21.92 3.10
N VAL A 183 4.67 20.65 3.48
CA VAL A 183 5.19 20.13 4.75
C VAL A 183 6.57 19.54 4.49
N GLU A 184 7.55 19.98 5.26
CA GLU A 184 8.91 19.45 5.22
C GLU A 184 9.33 18.98 6.61
N GLY A 185 10.29 18.06 6.67
CA GLY A 185 10.75 17.58 7.96
C GLY A 185 11.98 16.69 7.93
N SER A 186 12.37 16.29 9.13
CA SER A 186 13.47 15.37 9.37
C SER A 186 13.11 14.42 10.49
N VAL A 187 13.43 13.15 10.34
CA VAL A 187 13.33 12.14 11.39
C VAL A 187 14.73 11.75 11.84
N ARG A 188 14.94 11.66 13.15
CA ARG A 188 16.12 11.06 13.77
C ARG A 188 15.67 10.01 14.76
N LYS A 189 16.08 8.77 14.53
CA LYS A 189 15.89 7.66 15.45
C LYS A 189 17.22 7.28 16.08
N SER A 190 17.25 7.18 17.41
CA SER A 190 18.44 6.81 18.18
C SER A 190 18.03 5.83 19.28
N GLY A 191 18.16 4.54 18.99
CA GLY A 191 17.59 3.50 19.84
C GLY A 191 16.08 3.69 19.96
N ASN A 192 15.59 3.84 21.19
CA ASN A 192 14.17 3.99 21.49
C ASN A 192 13.67 5.46 21.45
N ARG A 193 14.55 6.44 21.16
CA ARG A 193 14.17 7.86 21.12
C ARG A 193 14.01 8.32 19.68
N ILE A 194 12.93 9.05 19.44
CA ILE A 194 12.60 9.64 18.15
C ILE A 194 12.56 11.15 18.30
N ARG A 195 13.19 11.83 17.33
CA ARG A 195 13.05 13.26 17.13
C ARG A 195 12.52 13.53 15.73
N ILE A 196 11.39 14.22 15.66
CA ILE A 196 10.81 14.69 14.41
C ILE A 196 10.85 16.21 14.42
N ASN A 197 11.42 16.82 13.39
CA ASN A 197 11.19 18.23 13.10
C ASN A 197 10.23 18.29 11.92
N ALA A 198 9.14 19.05 12.04
CA ALA A 198 8.19 19.27 10.98
C ALA A 198 7.94 20.77 10.83
N GLN A 199 7.81 21.22 9.59
CA GLN A 199 7.45 22.60 9.27
C GLN A 199 6.42 22.64 8.16
N LEU A 200 5.51 23.59 8.25
CA LEU A 200 4.53 23.92 7.22
C LEU A 200 4.98 25.23 6.58
N VAL A 201 5.20 25.21 5.27
CA VAL A 201 5.71 26.32 4.48
C VAL A 201 4.61 26.84 3.57
N ASP A 202 4.40 28.15 3.54
CA ASP A 202 3.50 28.80 2.58
C ASP A 202 4.07 28.68 1.17
N GLY A 203 3.30 28.13 0.23
CA GLY A 203 3.73 27.87 -1.13
C GLY A 203 3.92 29.14 -1.98
N ALA A 204 3.25 30.25 -1.64
CA ALA A 204 3.37 31.50 -2.37
C ALA A 204 4.63 32.28 -1.97
N THR A 205 4.98 32.28 -0.68
CA THR A 205 6.13 33.05 -0.16
C THR A 205 7.38 32.20 0.09
N GLY A 206 7.24 30.87 0.21
CA GLY A 206 8.33 29.97 0.61
C GLY A 206 8.77 30.16 2.06
N HIS A 207 7.91 30.74 2.91
CA HIS A 207 8.23 31.00 4.33
C HIS A 207 7.51 30.02 5.25
N PRO A 208 8.17 29.53 6.33
CA PRO A 208 7.51 28.71 7.33
C PRO A 208 6.39 29.49 8.03
N VAL A 209 5.18 28.94 8.02
CA VAL A 209 4.03 29.45 8.79
C VAL A 209 3.86 28.73 10.12
N TRP A 210 4.41 27.52 10.23
CA TRP A 210 4.52 26.75 11.46
C TRP A 210 5.77 25.87 11.40
N ALA A 211 6.43 25.69 12.54
CA ALA A 211 7.52 24.75 12.70
C ALA A 211 7.53 24.26 14.14
N GLU A 212 7.65 22.95 14.32
CA GLU A 212 7.67 22.33 15.63
C GLU A 212 8.66 21.16 15.67
N ARG A 213 9.20 20.94 16.87
CA ARG A 213 10.08 19.83 17.16
C ARG A 213 9.42 18.93 18.19
N PHE A 214 9.34 17.67 17.86
CA PHE A 214 8.82 16.62 18.70
C PHE A 214 9.94 15.69 19.14
N ASP A 215 9.97 15.35 20.42
CA ASP A 215 10.97 14.48 21.04
C ASP A 215 10.24 13.50 21.97
N ARG A 216 10.16 12.24 21.57
CA ARG A 216 9.33 11.21 22.22
C ARG A 216 10.05 9.86 22.24
N ASP A 217 9.48 8.95 23.02
CA ASP A 217 9.84 7.54 22.95
C ASP A 217 9.14 6.88 21.74
N LEU A 218 9.75 5.84 21.17
CA LEU A 218 9.17 5.07 20.06
C LEU A 218 7.85 4.41 20.46
N THR A 219 7.64 4.09 21.75
CA THR A 219 6.34 3.59 22.21
C THR A 219 5.20 4.58 22.00
N ASP A 220 5.51 5.87 21.93
CA ASP A 220 4.53 6.94 21.74
C ASP A 220 4.41 7.36 20.26
N ILE A 221 4.91 6.54 19.31
CA ILE A 221 4.98 6.90 17.89
C ILE A 221 3.62 7.28 17.31
N PHE A 222 2.56 6.56 17.67
CA PHE A 222 1.25 6.84 17.11
C PHE A 222 0.62 8.12 17.68
N ASP A 223 0.78 8.37 18.99
CA ASP A 223 0.37 9.64 19.60
C ASP A 223 1.15 10.81 19.02
N LEU A 224 2.43 10.59 18.70
CA LEU A 224 3.28 11.55 18.01
C LEU A 224 2.79 11.84 16.58
N GLN A 225 2.41 10.83 15.82
CA GLN A 225 1.84 10.98 14.47
C GLN A 225 0.51 11.73 14.52
N ASP A 226 -0.40 11.34 15.41
CA ASP A 226 -1.68 12.02 15.66
C ASP A 226 -1.43 13.51 15.99
N GLN A 227 -0.47 13.79 16.88
CA GLN A 227 -0.11 15.15 17.27
C GLN A 227 0.42 15.98 16.09
N ILE A 228 1.28 15.40 15.24
CA ILE A 228 1.83 16.10 14.07
C ILE A 228 0.71 16.43 13.08
N THR A 229 -0.15 15.46 12.76
CA THR A 229 -1.29 15.67 11.85
C THR A 229 -2.24 16.74 12.40
N GLU A 230 -2.63 16.66 13.67
CA GLU A 230 -3.50 17.66 14.30
C GLU A 230 -2.85 19.06 14.31
N ALA A 231 -1.54 19.15 14.56
CA ALA A 231 -0.80 20.41 14.53
C ALA A 231 -0.74 21.04 13.14
N ILE A 232 -0.51 20.23 12.09
CA ILE A 232 -0.53 20.69 10.69
C ILE A 232 -1.93 21.22 10.34
N VAL A 233 -2.99 20.49 10.67
CA VAL A 233 -4.38 20.90 10.40
C VAL A 233 -4.73 22.20 11.14
N ALA A 234 -4.28 22.33 12.39
CA ALA A 234 -4.46 23.55 13.18
C ALA A 234 -3.71 24.75 12.58
N ALA A 235 -2.46 24.56 12.11
CA ALA A 235 -1.66 25.60 11.46
C ALA A 235 -2.32 26.10 10.16
N LEU A 236 -2.98 25.21 9.42
CA LEU A 236 -3.78 25.52 8.24
C LEU A 236 -5.11 26.21 8.56
N LYS A 237 -5.46 26.35 9.84
CA LYS A 237 -6.74 26.88 10.34
C LYS A 237 -7.94 26.08 9.81
N VAL A 238 -7.74 24.80 9.53
CA VAL A 238 -8.79 23.88 9.08
C VAL A 238 -9.44 23.25 10.31
N ARG A 239 -10.78 23.17 10.30
CA ARG A 239 -11.53 22.59 11.42
C ARG A 239 -11.70 21.08 11.22
N LEU A 240 -11.06 20.29 12.09
CA LEU A 240 -11.33 18.86 12.21
C LEU A 240 -12.71 18.59 12.80
N VAL A 241 -13.53 17.81 12.11
CA VAL A 241 -14.76 17.28 12.68
C VAL A 241 -14.49 16.00 13.49
N PRO A 242 -15.35 15.62 14.47
CA PRO A 242 -15.09 14.47 15.32
C PRO A 242 -14.87 13.15 14.58
N SER A 243 -15.58 12.92 13.47
CA SER A 243 -15.42 11.71 12.66
C SER A 243 -14.05 11.62 11.99
N GLU A 244 -13.49 12.74 11.52
CA GLU A 244 -12.14 12.79 10.94
C GLU A 244 -11.08 12.55 12.00
N ARG A 245 -11.24 13.14 13.20
CA ARG A 245 -10.35 12.89 14.33
C ARG A 245 -10.35 11.41 14.73
N MET A 246 -11.51 10.75 14.72
CA MET A 246 -11.60 9.31 14.96
C MET A 246 -10.95 8.49 13.83
N ALA A 247 -11.12 8.91 12.57
CA ALA A 247 -10.50 8.24 11.43
C ALA A 247 -8.97 8.34 11.46
N ILE A 248 -8.40 9.49 11.83
CA ILE A 248 -6.95 9.68 12.03
C ILE A 248 -6.44 8.69 13.07
N LYS A 249 -7.11 8.62 14.22
CA LYS A 249 -6.76 7.70 15.31
C LYS A 249 -6.99 6.21 15.00
N SER A 250 -7.76 5.89 13.95
CA SER A 250 -7.98 4.51 13.52
C SER A 250 -6.72 4.02 12.81
N ARG A 251 -6.01 3.10 13.46
CA ARG A 251 -4.74 2.54 12.97
C ARG A 251 -4.75 1.01 12.98
N PRO A 252 -3.95 0.38 12.11
CA PRO A 252 -3.96 -1.07 11.99
C PRO A 252 -3.18 -1.80 13.10
N THR A 253 -2.41 -1.07 13.92
CA THR A 253 -1.80 -1.60 15.15
C THR A 253 -1.60 -0.48 16.18
N ASP A 254 -1.70 -0.81 17.48
CA ASP A 254 -1.31 0.04 18.61
C ASP A 254 0.07 -0.35 19.19
N ASN A 255 0.75 -1.34 18.59
CA ASN A 255 2.01 -1.85 19.10
C ASN A 255 3.20 -1.33 18.28
N ALA A 256 3.99 -0.42 18.89
CA ALA A 256 5.13 0.20 18.23
C ALA A 256 6.20 -0.80 17.74
N ALA A 257 6.40 -1.92 18.45
CA ALA A 257 7.36 -2.95 18.04
C ALA A 257 6.85 -3.75 16.83
N ALA A 258 5.56 -4.08 16.80
CA ALA A 258 4.94 -4.71 15.62
C ALA A 258 4.99 -3.78 14.40
N TYR A 259 4.73 -2.49 14.61
CA TYR A 259 4.83 -1.46 13.58
C TYR A 259 6.25 -1.32 13.01
N GLU A 260 7.28 -1.24 13.85
CA GLU A 260 8.67 -1.16 13.38
C GLU A 260 9.04 -2.39 12.53
N LEU A 261 8.69 -3.59 13.00
CA LEU A 261 8.91 -4.83 12.24
C LEU A 261 8.16 -4.84 10.91
N TYR A 262 6.93 -4.33 10.87
CA TYR A 262 6.16 -4.20 9.64
C TYR A 262 6.83 -3.24 8.64
N LEU A 263 7.29 -2.06 9.09
CA LEU A 263 7.96 -1.12 8.19
C LEU A 263 9.27 -1.71 7.62
N GLN A 264 10.05 -2.42 8.45
CA GLN A 264 11.23 -3.15 7.98
C GLN A 264 10.86 -4.22 6.97
N ALA A 265 9.81 -5.00 7.24
CA ALA A 265 9.33 -6.02 6.33
C ALA A 265 8.93 -5.42 4.98
N ARG A 266 8.21 -4.29 4.98
CA ARG A 266 7.76 -3.60 3.77
C ARG A 266 8.92 -3.04 2.97
N TYR A 267 9.94 -2.50 3.63
CA TYR A 267 11.17 -2.05 2.99
C TYR A 267 11.86 -3.19 2.21
N HIS A 268 11.95 -4.38 2.80
CA HIS A 268 12.52 -5.55 2.12
C HIS A 268 11.61 -6.04 0.98
N HIS A 269 10.30 -6.11 1.18
CA HIS A 269 9.33 -6.56 0.16
C HIS A 269 9.46 -5.82 -1.18
N LEU A 270 9.71 -4.52 -1.15
CA LEU A 270 9.85 -3.69 -2.35
C LEU A 270 11.09 -3.99 -3.22
N ARG A 271 11.98 -4.89 -2.81
CA ARG A 271 13.19 -5.29 -3.56
C ARG A 271 13.02 -6.55 -4.40
N PHE A 272 11.87 -7.24 -4.34
CA PHE A 272 11.42 -8.29 -5.27
C PHE A 272 12.35 -9.50 -5.51
N ASP A 273 13.45 -9.67 -4.77
CA ASP A 273 14.28 -10.88 -4.81
C ASP A 273 13.94 -11.87 -3.68
N ARG A 274 14.42 -13.10 -3.85
CA ARG A 274 14.12 -14.22 -2.96
C ARG A 274 14.58 -13.97 -1.53
N GLN A 275 15.77 -13.42 -1.34
CA GLN A 275 16.32 -13.15 -0.01
C GLN A 275 15.49 -12.09 0.71
N ASN A 276 15.11 -11.03 0.01
CA ASN A 276 14.28 -9.97 0.55
C ASN A 276 12.86 -10.43 0.88
N TYR A 277 12.24 -11.28 0.06
CA TYR A 277 10.96 -11.92 0.44
C TYR A 277 11.09 -12.80 1.69
N ALA A 278 12.20 -13.52 1.87
CA ALA A 278 12.45 -14.31 3.07
C ALA A 278 12.65 -13.44 4.31
N ILE A 279 13.31 -12.29 4.18
CA ILE A 279 13.46 -11.34 5.27
C ILE A 279 12.09 -10.71 5.60
N ALA A 280 11.38 -10.21 4.60
CA ALA A 280 10.05 -9.61 4.74
C ALA A 280 9.06 -10.57 5.42
N GLY A 281 8.98 -11.82 4.95
CA GLY A 281 8.10 -12.84 5.55
C GLY A 281 8.42 -13.13 7.02
N ARG A 282 9.72 -13.25 7.38
CA ARG A 282 10.12 -13.45 8.79
C ARG A 282 9.79 -12.24 9.67
N LEU A 283 10.00 -11.03 9.17
CA LEU A 283 9.70 -9.80 9.92
C LEU A 283 8.20 -9.61 10.09
N ALA A 284 7.40 -9.85 9.05
CA ALA A 284 5.95 -9.84 9.12
C ALA A 284 5.42 -10.89 10.11
N GLN A 285 5.99 -12.10 10.10
CA GLN A 285 5.63 -13.15 11.08
C GLN A 285 5.92 -12.72 12.52
N LYS A 286 7.09 -12.10 12.78
CA LYS A 286 7.42 -11.57 14.11
C LYS A 286 6.49 -10.43 14.53
N ALA A 287 6.08 -9.57 13.60
CA ALA A 287 5.08 -8.54 13.90
C ALA A 287 3.75 -9.20 14.35
N LEU A 288 3.35 -10.29 13.69
CA LEU A 288 2.13 -11.04 14.01
C LEU A 288 2.22 -11.88 15.30
N GLU A 289 3.42 -12.26 15.74
CA GLU A 289 3.65 -12.85 17.07
C GLU A 289 3.41 -11.84 18.19
N ILE A 290 3.58 -10.55 17.91
CA ILE A 290 3.37 -9.45 18.85
C ILE A 290 1.94 -8.93 18.79
N ASP A 291 1.40 -8.75 17.58
CA ASP A 291 0.04 -8.28 17.32
C ASP A 291 -0.63 -9.14 16.23
N SER A 292 -1.44 -10.11 16.67
CA SER A 292 -2.10 -11.08 15.78
C SER A 292 -3.25 -10.50 14.95
N ASP A 293 -3.70 -9.28 15.27
CA ASP A 293 -4.78 -8.60 14.57
C ASP A 293 -4.26 -7.50 13.62
N TYR A 294 -2.93 -7.43 13.41
CA TYR A 294 -2.32 -6.51 12.47
C TYR A 294 -2.54 -6.96 11.01
N ASP A 295 -3.63 -6.46 10.42
CA ASP A 295 -4.12 -6.81 9.08
C ASP A 295 -3.10 -6.57 7.95
N LEU A 296 -2.38 -5.44 7.97
CA LEU A 296 -1.31 -5.13 7.01
C LEU A 296 -0.14 -6.12 7.09
N ALA A 297 0.23 -6.59 8.29
CA ALA A 297 1.28 -7.58 8.46
C ALA A 297 0.85 -8.95 7.89
N TRP A 298 -0.41 -9.33 8.04
CA TRP A 298 -0.97 -10.51 7.37
C TRP A 298 -0.94 -10.40 5.84
N ALA A 299 -1.31 -9.23 5.28
CA ALA A 299 -1.26 -9.00 3.84
C ALA A 299 0.19 -9.09 3.30
N LEU A 300 1.14 -8.51 4.02
CA LEU A 300 2.55 -8.55 3.65
C LEU A 300 3.15 -9.96 3.76
N LEU A 301 2.76 -10.72 4.79
CA LEU A 301 3.14 -12.13 4.93
C LEU A 301 2.62 -12.95 3.74
N ALA A 302 1.39 -12.72 3.30
CA ALA A 302 0.80 -13.40 2.15
C ALA A 302 1.61 -13.17 0.87
N ILE A 303 1.96 -11.91 0.58
CA ILE A 303 2.76 -11.57 -0.60
C ILE A 303 4.15 -12.19 -0.48
N SER A 304 4.78 -12.10 0.69
CA SER A 304 6.13 -12.61 0.94
C SER A 304 6.22 -14.13 0.79
N GLN A 305 5.27 -14.87 1.36
CA GLN A 305 5.19 -16.32 1.22
C GLN A 305 5.02 -16.74 -0.24
N THR A 306 4.13 -16.05 -0.96
CA THR A 306 3.87 -16.31 -2.39
C THR A 306 5.08 -15.99 -3.26
N GLY A 307 5.78 -14.89 -2.97
CA GLY A 307 7.02 -14.51 -3.66
C GLY A 307 8.19 -15.46 -3.39
N LEU A 308 8.33 -15.95 -2.16
CA LEU A 308 9.46 -16.79 -1.73
C LEU A 308 9.34 -18.27 -2.11
N PHE A 309 8.18 -18.86 -1.85
CA PHE A 309 7.96 -20.30 -1.99
C PHE A 309 7.30 -20.67 -3.33
N GLY A 310 6.88 -19.66 -4.09
CA GLY A 310 6.01 -19.87 -5.24
C GLY A 310 4.74 -20.58 -4.79
N LEU A 311 4.29 -21.58 -5.55
CA LEU A 311 3.03 -22.28 -5.31
C LEU A 311 3.17 -23.80 -5.28
N SER A 312 4.37 -24.30 -4.99
CA SER A 312 4.56 -25.72 -4.68
C SER A 312 3.73 -26.14 -3.45
N ALA A 313 3.44 -27.45 -3.35
CA ALA A 313 2.53 -28.08 -2.38
C ALA A 313 2.88 -27.94 -0.88
N SER A 314 3.67 -26.94 -0.47
CA SER A 314 3.78 -26.61 0.95
C SER A 314 2.46 -25.99 1.43
N THR A 315 2.13 -26.25 2.69
CA THR A 315 1.02 -25.63 3.45
C THR A 315 1.19 -24.11 3.65
N GLU A 316 2.18 -23.49 3.01
CA GLU A 316 2.63 -22.11 3.24
C GLU A 316 2.50 -21.23 1.99
N HIS A 317 1.47 -21.43 1.16
CA HIS A 317 1.09 -20.42 0.17
C HIS A 317 0.33 -19.27 0.87
N GLY A 318 0.55 -18.03 0.43
CA GLY A 318 0.03 -16.82 1.09
C GLY A 318 -1.49 -16.71 1.23
N LEU A 319 -2.27 -17.65 0.68
CA LEU A 319 -3.73 -17.62 0.73
C LEU A 319 -4.30 -17.52 2.15
N GLN A 320 -3.80 -18.32 3.10
CA GLN A 320 -4.31 -18.30 4.48
C GLN A 320 -4.03 -16.94 5.14
N ALA A 321 -2.84 -16.39 4.94
CA ALA A 321 -2.47 -15.08 5.44
C ALA A 321 -3.34 -13.98 4.79
N ALA A 322 -3.59 -14.04 3.48
CA ALA A 322 -4.44 -13.08 2.79
C ALA A 322 -5.92 -13.16 3.26
N GLU A 323 -6.42 -14.37 3.50
CA GLU A 323 -7.76 -14.59 4.05
C GLU A 323 -7.88 -14.11 5.50
N ARG A 324 -6.84 -14.29 6.30
CA ARG A 324 -6.78 -13.75 7.65
C ARG A 324 -6.80 -12.22 7.64
N ALA A 325 -6.00 -11.58 6.78
CA ALA A 325 -6.03 -10.13 6.59
C ALA A 325 -7.44 -9.63 6.21
N LEU A 326 -8.09 -10.26 5.23
CA LEU A 326 -9.45 -9.89 4.82
C LEU A 326 -10.53 -10.19 5.87
N SER A 327 -10.29 -11.15 6.77
CA SER A 327 -11.20 -11.40 7.91
C SER A 327 -11.17 -10.29 8.95
N LEU A 328 -10.01 -9.62 9.09
CA LEU A 328 -9.82 -8.47 9.97
C LEU A 328 -10.33 -7.19 9.30
N ASN A 329 -10.02 -7.03 8.01
CA ASN A 329 -10.41 -5.86 7.23
C ASN A 329 -10.80 -6.26 5.79
N PRO A 330 -12.12 -6.40 5.51
CA PRO A 330 -12.61 -6.88 4.22
C PRO A 330 -12.33 -5.96 3.02
N ASP A 331 -12.05 -4.69 3.27
CA ASP A 331 -11.77 -3.66 2.26
C ASP A 331 -10.29 -3.26 2.25
N LEU A 332 -9.41 -4.02 2.91
CA LEU A 332 -7.97 -3.75 2.88
C LEU A 332 -7.40 -4.01 1.48
N THR A 333 -6.96 -2.93 0.84
CA THR A 333 -6.46 -2.91 -0.54
C THR A 333 -5.30 -3.88 -0.76
N GLU A 334 -4.34 -3.88 0.16
CA GLU A 334 -3.15 -4.72 0.18
C GLU A 334 -3.52 -6.20 0.30
N ALA A 335 -4.51 -6.52 1.14
CA ALA A 335 -4.96 -7.89 1.31
C ALA A 335 -5.73 -8.41 0.09
N LEU A 336 -6.56 -7.56 -0.52
CA LEU A 336 -7.24 -7.88 -1.78
C LEU A 336 -6.21 -8.14 -2.91
N ALA A 337 -5.22 -7.26 -3.05
CA ALA A 337 -4.14 -7.42 -4.03
C ALA A 337 -3.27 -8.66 -3.75
N ALA A 338 -2.95 -8.94 -2.48
CA ALA A 338 -2.22 -10.12 -2.07
C ALA A 338 -2.98 -11.41 -2.41
N LYS A 339 -4.28 -11.47 -2.10
CA LYS A 339 -5.13 -12.63 -2.44
C LYS A 339 -5.22 -12.80 -3.95
N ALA A 340 -5.42 -11.72 -4.69
CA ALA A 340 -5.44 -11.75 -6.15
C ALA A 340 -4.14 -12.30 -6.73
N PHE A 341 -2.98 -11.85 -6.21
CA PHE A 341 -1.67 -12.35 -6.62
C PHE A 341 -1.50 -13.86 -6.36
N VAL A 342 -1.93 -14.33 -5.19
CA VAL A 342 -1.94 -15.77 -4.86
C VAL A 342 -2.81 -16.57 -5.84
N LEU A 343 -4.03 -16.10 -6.09
CA LEU A 343 -4.99 -16.76 -7.00
C LEU A 343 -4.47 -16.79 -8.44
N ALA A 344 -3.85 -15.71 -8.91
CA ALA A 344 -3.25 -15.62 -10.24
C ALA A 344 -2.17 -16.69 -10.43
N GLY A 345 -1.26 -16.84 -9.45
CA GLY A 345 -0.27 -17.90 -9.55
C GLY A 345 -0.89 -19.31 -9.51
N LEU A 346 -2.00 -19.50 -8.79
CA LEU A 346 -2.75 -20.78 -8.78
C LEU A 346 -3.45 -21.05 -10.14
N GLY A 347 -3.43 -20.08 -11.06
CA GLY A 347 -4.11 -20.14 -12.35
C GLY A 347 -5.59 -19.77 -12.28
N ARG A 348 -6.08 -19.29 -11.14
CA ARG A 348 -7.46 -18.82 -10.92
C ARG A 348 -7.58 -17.36 -11.35
N PHE A 349 -7.33 -17.11 -12.63
CA PHE A 349 -7.19 -15.75 -13.17
C PHE A 349 -8.49 -14.92 -13.11
N ASP A 350 -9.66 -15.54 -13.32
CA ASP A 350 -10.94 -14.82 -13.26
C ASP A 350 -11.18 -14.22 -11.88
N GLU A 351 -11.04 -15.02 -10.82
CA GLU A 351 -11.16 -14.57 -9.43
C GLU A 351 -10.05 -13.57 -9.04
N ALA A 352 -8.84 -13.76 -9.57
CA ALA A 352 -7.76 -12.79 -9.37
C ALA A 352 -8.10 -11.43 -9.99
N PHE A 353 -8.68 -11.40 -11.19
CA PHE A 353 -9.08 -10.14 -11.84
C PHE A 353 -10.22 -9.42 -11.11
N GLU A 354 -11.19 -10.16 -10.56
CA GLU A 354 -12.25 -9.55 -9.74
C GLU A 354 -11.68 -8.85 -8.50
N LEU A 355 -10.76 -9.52 -7.79
CA LEU A 355 -10.11 -8.94 -6.61
C LEU A 355 -9.15 -7.80 -6.97
N HIS A 356 -8.41 -7.90 -8.07
CA HIS A 356 -7.58 -6.81 -8.57
C HIS A 356 -8.40 -5.58 -8.93
N ALA A 357 -9.54 -5.75 -9.61
CA ALA A 357 -10.44 -4.66 -9.94
C ALA A 357 -10.98 -3.98 -8.69
N ARG A 358 -11.47 -4.75 -7.71
CA ARG A 358 -11.97 -4.20 -6.43
C ARG A 358 -10.88 -3.48 -5.64
N SER A 359 -9.68 -4.05 -5.56
CA SER A 359 -8.53 -3.42 -4.90
C SER A 359 -8.13 -2.11 -5.58
N PHE A 360 -8.14 -2.09 -6.92
CA PHE A 360 -7.85 -0.91 -7.72
C PHE A 360 -8.92 0.19 -7.59
N ASP A 361 -10.20 -0.16 -7.49
CA ASP A 361 -11.28 0.81 -7.28
C ASP A 361 -11.18 1.48 -5.90
N LEU A 362 -10.62 0.79 -4.91
CA LEU A 362 -10.43 1.31 -3.55
C LEU A 362 -9.19 2.20 -3.43
N ASP A 363 -8.05 1.77 -3.96
CA ASP A 363 -6.84 2.58 -4.04
C ASP A 363 -6.14 2.43 -5.40
N PRO A 364 -6.50 3.28 -6.38
CA PRO A 364 -5.86 3.26 -7.69
C PRO A 364 -4.44 3.84 -7.62
N GLU A 365 -3.99 4.43 -6.53
CA GLU A 365 -2.66 5.03 -6.44
C GLU A 365 -1.68 4.16 -5.66
N SER A 366 -2.08 2.98 -5.18
CA SER A 366 -1.18 2.02 -4.55
C SER A 366 -0.22 1.38 -5.56
N TYR A 367 1.07 1.38 -5.20
CA TYR A 367 2.12 0.70 -5.95
C TYR A 367 1.87 -0.81 -6.02
N ASP A 368 1.61 -1.46 -4.87
CA ASP A 368 1.44 -2.91 -4.80
C ASP A 368 0.22 -3.38 -5.59
N VAL A 369 -0.90 -2.65 -5.49
CA VAL A 369 -2.13 -2.94 -6.25
C VAL A 369 -1.85 -2.94 -7.75
N ARG A 370 -1.22 -1.88 -8.25
CA ARG A 370 -0.87 -1.77 -9.68
C ARG A 370 0.17 -2.79 -10.10
N PHE A 371 1.20 -2.99 -9.29
CA PHE A 371 2.29 -3.91 -9.63
C PHE A 371 1.78 -5.34 -9.80
N HIS A 372 0.98 -5.83 -8.84
CA HIS A 372 0.44 -7.18 -8.89
C HIS A 372 -0.64 -7.33 -9.97
N TYR A 373 -1.47 -6.31 -10.20
CA TYR A 373 -2.44 -6.33 -11.31
C TYR A 373 -1.72 -6.40 -12.67
N GLY A 374 -0.70 -5.55 -12.89
CA GLY A 374 0.13 -5.58 -14.09
C GLY A 374 0.77 -6.95 -14.33
N ARG A 375 1.24 -7.61 -13.26
CA ARG A 375 1.78 -8.97 -13.32
C ARG A 375 0.75 -10.00 -13.77
N THR A 376 -0.46 -9.96 -13.25
CA THR A 376 -1.55 -10.87 -13.68
C THR A 376 -1.96 -10.62 -15.13
N CYS A 377 -2.01 -9.35 -15.56
CA CYS A 377 -2.21 -8.99 -16.97
C CYS A 377 -1.11 -9.57 -17.87
N PHE A 378 0.15 -9.46 -17.47
CA PHE A 378 1.27 -10.02 -18.22
C PHE A 378 1.19 -11.56 -18.33
N GLN A 379 0.91 -12.26 -17.23
CA GLN A 379 0.79 -13.72 -17.20
C GLN A 379 -0.30 -14.24 -18.13
N THR A 380 -1.33 -13.44 -18.37
CA THR A 380 -2.48 -13.76 -19.26
C THR A 380 -2.32 -13.19 -20.67
N GLY A 381 -1.17 -12.60 -21.01
CA GLY A 381 -0.88 -12.04 -22.34
C GLY A 381 -1.55 -10.70 -22.62
N ARG A 382 -2.16 -10.05 -21.62
CA ARG A 382 -2.74 -8.70 -21.71
C ARG A 382 -1.65 -7.63 -21.59
N TYR A 383 -0.71 -7.62 -22.53
CA TYR A 383 0.49 -6.76 -22.46
C TYR A 383 0.18 -5.26 -22.44
N ALA A 384 -0.84 -4.81 -23.17
CA ALA A 384 -1.23 -3.40 -23.18
C ALA A 384 -1.69 -2.93 -21.79
N ASP A 385 -2.51 -3.74 -21.12
CA ASP A 385 -2.99 -3.45 -19.76
C ASP A 385 -1.85 -3.54 -18.75
N ALA A 386 -0.96 -4.53 -18.90
CA ALA A 386 0.23 -4.67 -18.06
C ALA A 386 1.12 -3.41 -18.12
N ILE A 387 1.35 -2.86 -19.32
CA ILE A 387 2.10 -1.60 -19.51
C ILE A 387 1.44 -0.45 -18.75
N VAL A 388 0.12 -0.29 -18.83
CA VAL A 388 -0.61 0.79 -18.14
C VAL A 388 -0.40 0.70 -16.63
N HIS A 389 -0.56 -0.49 -16.05
CA HIS A 389 -0.39 -0.67 -14.62
C HIS A 389 1.07 -0.48 -14.16
N TRP A 390 2.03 -1.04 -14.90
CA TRP A 390 3.44 -0.97 -14.54
C TRP A 390 4.09 0.37 -14.81
N GLU A 391 3.72 1.12 -15.85
CA GLU A 391 4.26 2.49 -16.05
C GLU A 391 3.83 3.35 -14.88
N ARG A 392 2.56 3.24 -14.46
CA ARG A 392 2.10 3.94 -13.28
C ARG A 392 2.81 3.44 -12.02
N ALA A 393 2.96 2.14 -11.80
CA ALA A 393 3.75 1.63 -10.66
C ALA A 393 5.19 2.17 -10.64
N ALA A 394 5.85 2.24 -11.80
CA ALA A 394 7.20 2.78 -11.94
C ALA A 394 7.28 4.29 -11.69
N GLU A 395 6.23 5.06 -12.00
CA GLU A 395 6.11 6.48 -11.64
C GLU A 395 5.94 6.66 -10.13
N LEU A 396 5.30 5.69 -9.48
CA LEU A 396 4.96 5.78 -8.07
C LEU A 396 6.15 5.49 -7.13
N SER A 397 7.18 4.80 -7.62
CA SER A 397 8.39 4.44 -6.87
C SER A 397 9.65 4.67 -7.69
N GLU A 398 10.51 5.60 -7.27
CA GLU A 398 11.80 5.85 -7.96
C GLU A 398 12.79 4.69 -7.83
N ALA A 399 12.66 3.89 -6.77
CA ALA A 399 13.47 2.70 -6.52
C ALA A 399 12.94 1.47 -7.28
N ASP A 400 11.79 1.57 -7.95
CA ASP A 400 11.27 0.45 -8.73
C ASP A 400 12.20 0.12 -9.90
N LEU A 401 12.66 -1.13 -9.91
CA LEU A 401 13.32 -1.76 -11.06
C LEU A 401 12.45 -2.85 -11.68
N ALA A 402 11.48 -3.37 -10.93
CA ALA A 402 10.68 -4.53 -11.31
C ALA A 402 9.73 -4.16 -12.45
N ALA A 403 8.92 -3.13 -12.24
CA ALA A 403 7.90 -2.73 -13.20
C ALA A 403 8.55 -2.24 -14.49
N THR A 404 9.60 -1.42 -14.41
CA THR A 404 10.33 -0.97 -15.61
C THR A 404 10.98 -2.11 -16.39
N SER A 405 11.55 -3.12 -15.71
CA SER A 405 12.08 -4.31 -16.39
C SER A 405 10.98 -5.09 -17.12
N HIS A 406 9.83 -5.32 -16.49
CA HIS A 406 8.73 -6.08 -17.09
C HIS A 406 8.02 -5.31 -18.23
N ILE A 407 7.97 -3.98 -18.18
CA ILE A 407 7.45 -3.15 -19.29
C ILE A 407 8.24 -3.41 -20.57
N ALA A 408 9.56 -3.55 -20.49
CA ALA A 408 10.40 -3.82 -21.66
C ALA A 408 10.04 -5.16 -22.32
N MET A 409 9.65 -6.16 -21.54
CA MET A 409 9.15 -7.45 -22.05
C MET A 409 7.80 -7.27 -22.79
N CYS A 410 6.90 -6.46 -22.24
CA CYS A 410 5.63 -6.14 -22.89
C CYS A 410 5.82 -5.37 -24.22
N TYR A 411 6.74 -4.41 -24.26
CA TYR A 411 7.06 -3.70 -25.50
C TYR A 411 7.68 -4.63 -26.54
N ARG A 412 8.50 -5.60 -26.13
CA ARG A 412 9.01 -6.65 -27.02
C ARG A 412 7.87 -7.52 -27.56
N ALA A 413 6.97 -8.00 -26.70
CA ALA A 413 5.81 -8.81 -27.10
C ALA A 413 4.91 -8.09 -28.12
N THR A 414 4.82 -6.77 -28.03
CA THR A 414 4.02 -5.92 -28.93
C THR A 414 4.81 -5.33 -30.10
N GLY A 415 6.07 -5.74 -30.31
CA GLY A 415 6.90 -5.33 -31.45
C GLY A 415 7.43 -3.88 -31.39
N GLN A 416 7.35 -3.20 -30.24
CA GLN A 416 7.72 -1.80 -30.08
C GLN A 416 9.21 -1.64 -29.71
N HIS A 417 10.11 -1.95 -30.66
CA HIS A 417 11.56 -2.04 -30.42
C HIS A 417 12.20 -0.78 -29.80
N GLU A 418 11.88 0.41 -30.30
CA GLU A 418 12.41 1.68 -29.74
C GLU A 418 12.04 1.85 -28.26
N LYS A 419 10.83 1.44 -27.87
CA LYS A 419 10.37 1.54 -26.47
C LYS A 419 11.05 0.51 -25.57
N VAL A 420 11.48 -0.64 -26.11
CA VAL A 420 12.32 -1.59 -25.37
C VAL A 420 13.65 -0.93 -25.01
N LEU A 421 14.29 -0.24 -25.96
CA LEU A 421 15.57 0.44 -25.72
C LEU A 421 15.42 1.60 -24.75
N ASP A 422 14.40 2.44 -24.89
CA ASP A 422 14.12 3.53 -23.94
C ASP A 422 13.94 3.00 -22.51
N THR A 423 13.07 1.99 -22.36
CA THR A 423 12.79 1.39 -21.05
C THR A 423 14.02 0.71 -20.46
N ALA A 424 14.85 0.04 -21.28
CA ALA A 424 16.12 -0.53 -20.83
C ALA A 424 17.09 0.55 -20.32
N ARG A 425 17.19 1.72 -20.99
CA ARG A 425 18.00 2.84 -20.49
C ARG A 425 17.46 3.38 -19.16
N ARG A 426 16.13 3.54 -19.03
CA ARG A 426 15.48 3.96 -17.78
C ARG A 426 15.80 3.00 -16.63
N THR A 427 15.63 1.70 -16.85
CA THR A 427 15.94 0.64 -15.88
C THR A 427 17.42 0.64 -15.49
N LEU A 428 18.33 0.76 -16.45
CA LEU A 428 19.77 0.79 -16.19
C LEU A 428 20.16 2.01 -15.34
N ALA A 429 19.63 3.21 -15.66
CA ALA A 429 19.90 4.42 -14.89
C ALA A 429 19.41 4.32 -13.43
N ARG A 430 18.26 3.68 -13.20
CA ARG A 430 17.75 3.40 -11.83
C ARG A 430 18.66 2.40 -11.10
N ALA A 431 19.07 1.34 -11.77
CA ALA A 431 19.97 0.33 -11.20
C ALA A 431 21.34 0.94 -10.83
N GLU A 432 21.93 1.77 -11.70
CA GLU A 432 23.20 2.46 -11.44
C GLU A 432 23.10 3.42 -10.25
N ARG A 433 21.97 4.11 -10.09
CA ARG A 433 21.72 4.97 -8.92
C ARG A 433 21.73 4.15 -7.63
N LEU A 434 20.96 3.05 -7.58
CA LEU A 434 20.93 2.17 -6.40
C LEU A 434 22.31 1.58 -6.10
N LEU A 435 23.07 1.20 -7.13
CA LEU A 435 24.42 0.67 -6.95
C LEU A 435 25.45 1.72 -6.50
N SER A 436 25.17 3.01 -6.68
CA SER A 436 26.01 4.09 -6.14
C SER A 436 25.88 4.22 -4.62
N GLU A 437 24.74 3.80 -4.07
CA GLU A 437 24.43 3.79 -2.64
C GLU A 437 24.82 2.45 -2.00
N ASN A 438 24.46 1.33 -2.65
CA ASN A 438 24.77 -0.03 -2.24
C ASN A 438 25.39 -0.84 -3.39
N THR A 439 26.73 -0.86 -3.44
CA THR A 439 27.48 -1.53 -4.53
C THR A 439 27.27 -3.05 -4.64
N SER A 440 26.70 -3.67 -3.60
CA SER A 440 26.40 -5.09 -3.49
C SER A 440 24.91 -5.42 -3.59
N ASP A 441 24.08 -4.51 -4.11
CA ASP A 441 22.66 -4.80 -4.31
C ASP A 441 22.46 -5.82 -5.46
N SER A 442 22.19 -7.08 -5.10
CA SER A 442 22.03 -8.19 -6.06
C SER A 442 20.88 -7.94 -7.05
N TYR A 443 19.79 -7.35 -6.56
CA TYR A 443 18.61 -7.06 -7.36
C TYR A 443 18.86 -5.97 -8.40
N ALA A 444 19.53 -4.88 -8.01
CA ALA A 444 19.97 -3.86 -8.96
C ALA A 444 20.97 -4.41 -9.99
N LEU A 445 21.90 -5.27 -9.58
CA LEU A 445 22.84 -5.92 -10.50
C LEU A 445 22.10 -6.77 -11.54
N ILE A 446 21.22 -7.67 -11.14
CA ILE A 446 20.59 -8.61 -12.07
C ILE A 446 19.57 -7.92 -13.01
N THR A 447 18.86 -6.92 -12.49
CA THR A 447 17.96 -6.11 -13.33
C THR A 447 18.75 -5.26 -14.33
N GLY A 448 19.90 -4.74 -13.91
CA GLY A 448 20.86 -4.08 -14.79
C GLY A 448 21.46 -4.98 -15.86
N VAL A 449 21.77 -6.25 -15.55
CA VAL A 449 22.19 -7.26 -16.54
C VAL A 449 21.13 -7.41 -17.64
N SER A 450 19.87 -7.52 -17.26
CA SER A 450 18.75 -7.64 -18.20
C SER A 450 18.59 -6.40 -19.07
N ALA A 451 18.79 -5.21 -18.51
CA ALA A 451 18.78 -3.94 -19.25
C ALA A 451 19.96 -3.83 -20.23
N LEU A 452 21.18 -4.14 -19.78
CA LEU A 452 22.40 -4.12 -20.60
C LEU A 452 22.30 -5.09 -21.78
N ALA A 453 21.74 -6.27 -21.57
CA ALA A 453 21.51 -7.24 -22.64
C ALA A 453 20.54 -6.71 -23.70
N LYS A 454 19.44 -6.05 -23.29
CA LYS A 454 18.50 -5.39 -24.22
C LYS A 454 19.15 -4.25 -25.01
N LEU A 455 20.15 -3.58 -24.43
CA LEU A 455 20.95 -2.52 -25.08
C LEU A 455 22.10 -3.06 -25.94
N GLY A 456 22.35 -4.38 -25.93
CA GLY A 456 23.46 -5.01 -26.66
C GLY A 456 24.83 -4.85 -26.00
N GLU A 457 24.89 -4.40 -24.74
CA GLU A 457 26.14 -4.14 -24.00
C GLU A 457 26.69 -5.43 -23.35
N ALA A 458 27.07 -6.40 -24.18
CA ALA A 458 27.43 -7.76 -23.77
C ALA A 458 28.52 -7.84 -22.69
N GLU A 459 29.60 -7.06 -22.81
CA GLU A 459 30.71 -7.09 -21.85
C GLU A 459 30.32 -6.57 -20.47
N ARG A 460 29.53 -5.49 -20.41
CA ARG A 460 29.02 -4.96 -19.14
C ARG A 460 28.01 -5.91 -18.52
N ALA A 461 27.10 -6.49 -19.32
CA ALA A 461 26.15 -7.49 -18.85
C ALA A 461 26.89 -8.70 -18.23
N LYS A 462 27.96 -9.17 -18.86
CA LYS A 462 28.81 -10.24 -18.32
C LYS A 462 29.49 -9.86 -17.00
N GLN A 463 30.07 -8.67 -16.92
CA GLN A 463 30.70 -8.18 -15.68
C GLN A 463 29.71 -8.09 -14.52
N TRP A 464 28.51 -7.55 -14.78
CA TRP A 464 27.46 -7.44 -13.76
C TRP A 464 26.87 -8.80 -13.39
N SER A 465 26.80 -9.75 -14.33
CA SER A 465 26.40 -11.14 -14.05
C SER A 465 27.34 -11.82 -13.07
N VAL A 466 28.66 -11.65 -13.25
CA VAL A 466 29.67 -12.18 -12.32
C VAL A 466 29.51 -11.56 -10.93
N ARG A 467 29.27 -10.25 -10.85
CA ARG A 467 29.03 -9.56 -9.58
C ARG A 467 27.76 -10.04 -8.89
N ALA A 468 26.63 -10.13 -9.62
CA ALA A 468 25.36 -10.59 -9.08
C ALA A 468 25.51 -11.99 -8.46
N LYS A 469 26.16 -12.90 -9.19
CA LYS A 469 26.42 -14.27 -8.72
C LYS A 469 27.41 -14.34 -7.56
N ALA A 470 28.32 -13.39 -7.43
CA ALA A 470 29.23 -13.31 -6.28
C ALA A 470 28.53 -12.82 -5.00
N VAL A 471 27.49 -11.97 -5.14
CA VAL A 471 26.69 -11.48 -4.02
C VAL A 471 25.72 -12.56 -3.54
N ASP A 472 25.00 -13.19 -4.46
CA ASP A 472 23.99 -14.21 -4.14
C ASP A 472 24.12 -15.41 -5.10
N PRO A 473 25.02 -16.37 -4.79
CA PRO A 473 25.27 -17.52 -5.67
C PRO A 473 24.14 -18.56 -5.64
N ASP A 474 23.29 -18.55 -4.61
CA ASP A 474 22.30 -19.58 -4.34
C ASP A 474 20.89 -19.22 -4.82
N ASP A 475 20.65 -17.99 -5.27
CA ASP A 475 19.37 -17.59 -5.87
C ASP A 475 19.23 -18.07 -7.33
N PRO A 476 18.35 -19.04 -7.64
CA PRO A 476 18.11 -19.47 -9.01
C PRO A 476 17.48 -18.39 -9.90
N SER A 477 16.91 -17.32 -9.33
CA SER A 477 16.38 -16.18 -10.11
C SER A 477 17.50 -15.42 -10.84
N ILE A 478 18.70 -15.35 -10.24
CA ILE A 478 19.88 -14.74 -10.84
C ILE A 478 20.35 -15.56 -12.03
N ASP A 479 20.47 -16.88 -11.88
CA ASP A 479 20.85 -17.77 -12.97
C ASP A 479 19.83 -17.70 -14.13
N TYR A 480 18.52 -17.66 -13.82
CA TYR A 480 17.45 -17.51 -14.82
C TYR A 480 17.58 -16.20 -15.62
N ASN A 481 17.75 -15.07 -14.94
CA ASN A 481 17.88 -13.77 -15.60
C ASN A 481 19.20 -13.63 -16.37
N ILE A 482 20.29 -14.24 -15.90
CA ILE A 482 21.54 -14.35 -16.68
C ILE A 482 21.30 -15.15 -17.97
N ALA A 483 20.55 -16.24 -17.90
CA ALA A 483 20.22 -17.02 -19.10
C ALA A 483 19.34 -16.23 -20.09
N CYS A 484 18.39 -15.43 -19.60
CA CYS A 484 17.61 -14.50 -20.42
C CYS A 484 18.51 -13.48 -21.12
N ALA A 485 19.46 -12.89 -20.39
CA ALA A 485 20.44 -11.97 -20.96
C ALA A 485 21.33 -12.65 -22.03
N MET A 486 21.79 -13.87 -21.78
CA MET A 486 22.54 -14.68 -22.76
C MET A 486 21.71 -14.94 -24.03
N ALA A 487 20.44 -15.28 -23.89
CA ALA A 487 19.53 -15.50 -25.01
C ALA A 487 19.38 -14.24 -25.87
N LEU A 488 19.17 -13.08 -25.24
CA LEU A 488 19.09 -11.79 -25.92
C LEU A 488 20.38 -11.40 -26.66
N LEU A 489 21.53 -11.80 -26.12
CA LEU A 489 22.85 -11.55 -26.71
C LEU A 489 23.27 -12.61 -27.75
N GLY A 490 22.40 -13.55 -28.09
CA GLY A 490 22.66 -14.60 -29.09
C GLY A 490 23.57 -15.73 -28.60
N GLN A 491 23.77 -15.87 -27.28
CA GLN A 491 24.58 -16.93 -26.66
C GLN A 491 23.72 -18.16 -26.36
N THR A 492 23.10 -18.73 -27.40
CA THR A 492 22.05 -19.77 -27.31
C THR A 492 22.44 -20.98 -26.45
N GLU A 493 23.59 -21.62 -26.70
CA GLU A 493 23.98 -22.82 -25.93
C GLU A 493 24.24 -22.52 -24.45
N ALA A 494 24.93 -21.40 -24.15
CA ALA A 494 25.20 -20.99 -22.78
C ALA A 494 23.91 -20.64 -22.03
N ALA A 495 22.94 -20.01 -22.71
CA ALA A 495 21.62 -19.75 -22.17
C ALA A 495 20.88 -21.06 -21.82
N LEU A 496 20.90 -22.05 -22.73
CA LEU A 496 20.25 -23.34 -22.52
C LEU A 496 20.91 -24.16 -21.39
N ASP A 497 22.23 -24.16 -21.30
CA ASP A 497 22.98 -24.80 -20.20
C ASP A 497 22.60 -24.19 -18.85
N THR A 498 22.54 -22.85 -18.80
CA THR A 498 22.19 -22.12 -17.57
C THR A 498 20.73 -22.35 -17.18
N LEU A 499 19.80 -22.35 -18.15
CA LEU A 499 18.38 -22.66 -17.92
C LEU A 499 18.17 -24.08 -17.39
N GLU A 500 18.82 -25.08 -17.98
CA GLU A 500 18.67 -26.48 -17.55
C GLU A 500 19.10 -26.66 -16.08
N ALA A 501 20.19 -26.00 -15.66
CA ALA A 501 20.63 -26.03 -14.27
C ALA A 501 19.70 -25.24 -13.33
N CYS A 502 19.24 -24.05 -13.72
CA CYS A 502 18.47 -23.17 -12.84
C CYS A 502 17.03 -23.67 -12.66
N LEU A 503 16.40 -24.20 -13.72
CA LEU A 503 15.00 -24.64 -13.67
C LEU A 503 14.79 -25.81 -12.70
N LEU A 504 15.81 -26.60 -12.39
CA LEU A 504 15.74 -27.64 -11.35
C LEU A 504 15.54 -27.07 -9.93
N ARG A 505 15.92 -25.80 -9.71
CA ARG A 505 15.94 -25.12 -8.40
C ARG A 505 14.79 -24.12 -8.20
N VAL A 506 14.04 -23.79 -9.25
CA VAL A 506 12.89 -22.86 -9.18
C VAL A 506 11.60 -23.58 -8.77
N ASP A 507 10.63 -22.81 -8.26
CA ASP A 507 9.26 -23.27 -8.09
C ASP A 507 8.61 -23.55 -9.45
N ALA A 508 8.31 -24.83 -9.72
CA ALA A 508 7.81 -25.25 -11.02
C ALA A 508 6.45 -24.65 -11.36
N VAL A 509 5.56 -24.49 -10.36
CA VAL A 509 4.20 -23.97 -10.58
C VAL A 509 4.26 -22.53 -11.11
N THR A 510 4.98 -21.66 -10.41
CA THR A 510 5.10 -20.24 -10.78
C THR A 510 5.87 -20.07 -12.10
N PHE A 511 7.01 -20.75 -12.23
CA PHE A 511 7.86 -20.58 -13.41
C PHE A 511 7.29 -21.21 -14.69
N SER A 512 6.45 -22.25 -14.58
CA SER A 512 5.78 -22.85 -15.74
C SER A 512 4.90 -21.87 -16.52
N VAL A 513 4.26 -20.93 -15.82
CA VAL A 513 3.48 -19.84 -16.42
C VAL A 513 4.41 -18.74 -16.92
N TRP A 514 5.38 -18.34 -16.10
CA TRP A 514 6.29 -17.24 -16.40
C TRP A 514 7.12 -17.46 -17.67
N ILE A 515 7.81 -18.61 -17.76
CA ILE A 515 8.75 -18.92 -18.85
C ILE A 515 8.10 -18.90 -20.23
N LYS A 516 6.79 -19.15 -20.29
CA LYS A 516 6.01 -19.14 -21.53
C LYS A 516 5.71 -17.72 -22.01
N GLN A 517 5.62 -16.75 -21.10
CA GLN A 517 5.34 -15.35 -21.41
C GLN A 517 6.61 -14.51 -21.54
N ASP A 518 7.72 -14.98 -20.95
CA ASP A 518 8.98 -14.28 -20.98
C ASP A 518 9.52 -14.12 -22.41
N THR A 519 9.48 -12.88 -22.91
CA THR A 519 9.93 -12.56 -24.27
C THR A 519 11.44 -12.46 -24.40
N ASP A 520 12.19 -12.40 -23.31
CA ASP A 520 13.65 -12.42 -23.38
C ASP A 520 14.16 -13.78 -23.87
N LEU A 521 13.34 -14.82 -23.71
CA LEU A 521 13.57 -16.19 -24.18
C LEU A 521 13.03 -16.45 -25.58
N ASP A 522 12.43 -15.47 -26.27
CA ASP A 522 11.97 -15.59 -27.66
C ASP A 522 13.04 -16.18 -28.61
N PRO A 523 14.33 -15.80 -28.52
CA PRO A 523 15.38 -16.40 -29.34
C PRO A 523 15.53 -17.91 -29.18
N LEU A 524 15.10 -18.48 -28.04
CA LEU A 524 15.23 -19.91 -27.74
C LEU A 524 13.97 -20.72 -28.08
N ARG A 525 12.82 -20.09 -28.39
CA ARG A 525 11.54 -20.80 -28.57
C ARG A 525 11.55 -21.84 -29.70
N GLY A 526 12.40 -21.63 -30.71
CA GLY A 526 12.62 -22.57 -31.81
C GLY A 526 13.49 -23.78 -31.45
N GLU A 527 14.22 -23.73 -30.34
CA GLU A 527 15.19 -24.75 -29.96
C GLU A 527 14.52 -26.00 -29.36
N PRO A 528 14.78 -27.21 -29.88
CA PRO A 528 14.21 -28.44 -29.35
C PRO A 528 14.55 -28.66 -27.86
N ARG A 529 15.74 -28.21 -27.43
CA ARG A 529 16.19 -28.28 -26.03
C ARG A 529 15.35 -27.37 -25.14
N PHE A 530 15.06 -26.15 -25.56
CA PHE A 530 14.18 -25.23 -24.82
C PHE A 530 12.77 -25.81 -24.67
N GLN A 531 12.18 -26.31 -25.77
CA GLN A 531 10.86 -26.92 -25.74
C GLN A 531 10.77 -28.13 -24.81
N ARG A 532 11.86 -28.91 -24.70
CA ARG A 532 11.97 -30.00 -23.73
C ARG A 532 11.96 -29.47 -22.29
N LEU A 533 12.78 -28.45 -21.99
CA LEU A 533 12.85 -27.84 -20.66
C LEU A 533 11.48 -27.31 -20.21
N VAL A 534 10.73 -26.64 -21.10
CA VAL A 534 9.37 -26.15 -20.80
C VAL A 534 8.41 -27.30 -20.49
N ARG A 535 8.45 -28.40 -21.26
CA ARG A 535 7.61 -29.59 -21.00
C ARG A 535 7.94 -30.27 -19.67
N GLU A 536 9.23 -30.37 -19.32
CA GLU A 536 9.67 -30.92 -18.05
C GLU A 536 9.24 -30.06 -16.86
N LEU A 537 9.31 -28.73 -17.02
CA LEU A 537 8.82 -27.78 -16.03
C LEU A 537 7.29 -27.88 -15.85
N ASP A 538 6.53 -28.00 -16.94
CA ASP A 538 5.08 -28.22 -16.90
C ASP A 538 4.70 -29.53 -16.19
N ALA A 539 5.44 -30.61 -16.46
CA ALA A 539 5.21 -31.90 -15.81
C ALA A 539 5.46 -31.81 -14.29
N ARG A 540 6.53 -31.12 -13.87
CA ARG A 540 6.80 -30.85 -12.46
C ARG A 540 5.74 -29.95 -11.82
N ALA A 541 5.27 -28.93 -12.53
CA ALA A 541 4.20 -28.06 -12.06
C ALA A 541 2.88 -28.81 -11.87
N ALA A 542 2.53 -29.71 -12.79
CA ALA A 542 1.35 -30.55 -12.66
C ALA A 542 1.45 -31.51 -11.47
N ALA A 543 2.62 -32.16 -11.29
CA ALA A 543 2.88 -33.05 -10.17
C ALA A 543 2.86 -32.33 -8.81
N ALA A 544 3.19 -31.03 -8.77
CA ALA A 544 3.13 -30.23 -7.55
C ALA A 544 1.72 -29.74 -7.19
N LYS A 545 0.71 -29.90 -8.07
CA LYS A 545 -0.69 -29.52 -7.82
C LYS A 545 -1.58 -30.70 -7.37
N THR A 546 -1.11 -31.93 -7.58
CA THR A 546 -1.70 -33.20 -7.11
C THR A 546 -1.13 -33.61 -5.77
#